data_AF-A0A920UN58-F1
#
_entry.id   AF-A0A920UN58-F1
#
_cell.length_a   1.000
_cell.length_b   1.000
_cell.length_c   1.000
_cell.angle_alpha   90.00
_cell.angle_beta   90.00
_cell.angle_gamma   90.00
#
_symmetry.space_group_name_H-M   'P 1'
#
loop_
_entity.id
_entity.type
_entity.pdbx_description
1 polymer ?
#
loop_
_entity_poly.entity_id
_entity_poly.type
_entity_poly.pdbx_seq_one_letter_code
_entity_poly.pdbx_strand_id
1 'polypeptide(L)' 'MEGWLALGHAPLLVVWFRYGKVFIFDFDEDIYGKYITVPFVERLREERKYSDLATMTTQMQKM' A
#
# COMPACT_ATOMS: atom_id res chain seq x y z
N MET A 1 -7.07 -2.48 -14.50
CA MET A 1 -5.96 -2.03 -13.64
C MET A 1 -6.27 -2.51 -12.25
N GLU A 2 -5.56 -3.55 -11.81
CA GLU A 2 -5.74 -4.16 -10.49
C GLU A 2 -4.54 -3.75 -9.62
N GLY A 3 -4.74 -3.61 -8.31
CA GLY A 3 -3.68 -3.17 -7.41
C GLY A 3 -4.07 -3.25 -5.94
N TRP A 4 -3.08 -3.40 -5.07
CA TRP A 4 -3.27 -3.54 -3.63
C TRP A 4 -3.01 -2.22 -2.91
N LEU A 5 -3.91 -1.80 -2.01
CA LEU A 5 -3.71 -0.63 -1.13
C LEU A 5 -3.39 -1.07 0.31
N ALA A 6 -2.26 -0.60 0.84
CA ALA A 6 -1.93 -0.66 2.26
C ALA A 6 -2.21 0.70 2.93
N LEU A 7 -2.84 0.71 4.10
CA LEU A 7 -3.08 1.92 4.91
C LEU A 7 -2.28 1.83 6.21
N GLY A 8 -1.61 2.90 6.63
CA GLY A 8 -0.85 2.95 7.88
C GLY A 8 -1.00 4.27 8.65
N HIS A 9 -0.43 4.32 9.86
CA HIS A 9 -0.59 5.42 10.82
C HIS A 9 0.75 6.11 11.14
N ALA A 10 0.86 7.44 10.95
CA ALA A 10 2.07 8.21 11.25
C ALA A 10 1.91 9.03 12.55
N PRO A 11 2.68 8.78 13.63
CA PRO A 11 2.47 9.44 14.93
C PRO A 11 3.29 10.72 15.18
N LEU A 12 4.05 11.23 14.18
CA LEU A 12 5.07 12.27 14.40
C LEU A 12 4.66 13.72 14.09
N LEU A 13 3.43 13.97 13.62
CA LEU A 13 2.88 15.32 13.43
C LEU A 13 1.55 15.44 14.17
N VAL A 14 1.22 16.64 14.69
CA VAL A 14 -0.05 17.02 15.34
C VAL A 14 -1.28 16.91 14.41
N VAL A 15 -1.18 16.18 13.31
CA VAL A 15 -2.23 15.97 12.32
C VAL A 15 -2.29 14.47 11.99
N TRP A 16 -3.48 13.89 12.18
CA TRP A 16 -3.76 12.48 11.87
C TRP A 16 -3.78 12.26 10.35
N PHE A 17 -2.62 11.98 9.74
CA PHE A 17 -2.55 11.58 8.34
C PHE A 17 -2.55 10.05 8.19
N ARG A 18 -3.58 9.55 7.53
CA ARG A 18 -3.65 8.15 7.05
C ARG A 18 -2.86 8.10 5.73
N TYR A 19 -1.66 7.53 5.74
CA TYR A 19 -0.92 7.33 4.49
C TYR A 19 -1.36 6.02 3.84
N GLY A 20 -1.49 6.04 2.51
CA GLY A 20 -1.84 4.88 1.70
C GLY A 20 -0.69 4.55 0.74
N LYS A 21 -0.43 3.26 0.52
CA LYS A 21 0.54 2.78 -0.46
C LYS A 21 -0.16 1.82 -1.42
N VAL A 22 -0.20 2.17 -2.70
CA VAL A 22 -0.79 1.33 -3.76
C VAL A 22 0.33 0.64 -4.51
N PHE A 23 0.22 -0.67 -4.70
CA PHE A 23 1.04 -1.41 -5.66
C PHE A 23 0.19 -1.70 -6.90
N ILE A 24 0.59 -1.11 -8.03
CA ILE A 24 -0.08 -1.29 -9.34
C ILE A 24 0.67 -2.39 -10.09
N PHE A 25 -0.04 -3.40 -10.55
CA PHE A 25 0.58 -4.50 -11.31
C PHE A 25 0.93 -4.09 -12.74
N ASP A 26 2.05 -4.63 -13.26
CA ASP A 26 2.52 -4.41 -14.64
C ASP A 26 2.53 -2.91 -15.01
N PHE A 27 3.25 -2.12 -14.22
CA PHE A 27 3.26 -0.67 -14.35
C PHE A 27 4.67 -0.12 -14.10
N ASP A 28 5.20 0.63 -15.07
CA ASP A 28 6.57 1.18 -15.07
C ASP A 28 6.60 2.68 -15.45
N GLU A 29 5.53 3.42 -15.16
CA GLU A 29 5.49 4.87 -15.43
C GLU A 29 5.60 5.71 -14.15
N ASP A 30 6.17 6.91 -14.27
CA ASP A 30 6.11 7.94 -13.24
C ASP A 30 4.75 8.67 -13.29
N ILE A 31 4.04 8.65 -12.16
CA ILE A 31 2.73 9.27 -11.99
C ILE A 31 2.66 10.29 -10.84
N TYR A 32 3.81 10.77 -10.34
CA TYR A 32 3.82 11.80 -9.31
C TYR A 32 3.09 13.06 -9.81
N GLY A 33 2.20 13.61 -8.98
CA GLY A 33 1.38 14.77 -9.31
C GLY A 33 0.14 14.47 -10.17
N LYS A 34 -0.06 13.23 -10.62
CA LYS A 34 -1.29 12.83 -11.33
C LYS A 34 -2.39 12.41 -10.35
N TYR A 35 -3.63 12.68 -10.73
CA TYR A 35 -4.80 12.16 -10.02
C TYR A 35 -5.04 10.70 -10.43
N ILE A 36 -5.20 9.82 -9.43
CA ILE A 36 -5.59 8.43 -9.62
C ILE A 36 -6.84 8.12 -8.79
N THR A 37 -7.72 7.27 -9.32
CA THR A 37 -8.90 6.77 -8.59
C THR A 37 -8.70 5.31 -8.27
N VAL A 38 -8.84 4.94 -6.99
CA VAL A 38 -8.62 3.57 -6.51
C VAL A 38 -9.90 3.07 -5.83
N PRO A 39 -10.75 2.32 -6.54
CA PRO A 39 -11.93 1.72 -5.94
C PRO A 39 -11.54 0.55 -5.03
N PHE A 40 -12.17 0.45 -3.87
CA PHE A 40 -12.00 -0.70 -2.97
C PHE A 40 -12.88 -1.85 -3.44
N VAL A 41 -12.28 -3.00 -3.72
CA VAL A 41 -12.98 -4.22 -4.14
C VAL A 41 -13.16 -5.18 -2.97
N GLU A 42 -12.07 -5.53 -2.29
CA GLU A 42 -12.06 -6.47 -1.18
C GLU A 42 -10.94 -6.13 -0.18
N ARG A 43 -11.15 -6.52 1.08
CA ARG A 43 -10.14 -6.40 2.15
C ARG A 43 -9.46 -7.75 2.39
N LEU A 44 -8.21 -7.88 1.95
CA LEU A 44 -7.45 -9.13 2.13
C LEU A 44 -7.06 -9.43 3.59
N ARG A 45 -6.55 -8.44 4.33
CA ARG A 45 -5.99 -8.64 5.67
C ARG A 45 -5.82 -7.36 6.49
N GLU A 46 -5.51 -7.54 7.77
CA GLU A 46 -4.98 -6.49 8.64
C GLU A 46 -3.52 -6.12 8.30
N GLU A 47 -3.12 -4.91 8.72
CA GLU A 47 -1.72 -4.47 8.72
C GLU A 47 -0.87 -5.41 9.60
N ARG A 48 0.34 -5.72 9.12
CA ARG A 48 1.31 -6.54 9.87
C ARG A 48 2.66 -5.85 9.81
N LYS A 49 3.35 -5.83 10.95
CA LYS A 49 4.76 -5.48 11.02
C LYS A 49 5.59 -6.71 10.69
N TYR A 50 6.64 -6.52 9.90
CA TYR A 50 7.62 -7.56 9.58
C TYR A 50 8.95 -7.19 10.21
N SER A 51 9.65 -8.20 10.73
CA SER A 51 10.98 -8.04 11.33
C SER A 51 12.05 -7.71 10.30
N ASP A 52 11.82 -8.08 9.04
CA ASP A 52 12.81 -8.03 7.97
C ASP A 52 12.14 -7.95 6.59
N LEU A 53 12.94 -7.59 5.58
CA LEU A 53 12.49 -7.41 4.21
C LEU A 53 12.06 -8.73 3.55
N ALA A 54 12.73 -9.84 3.89
CA ALA A 54 12.46 -11.13 3.25
C ALA A 54 11.07 -11.63 3.66
N THR A 55 10.73 -11.57 4.95
CA THR A 55 9.41 -11.96 5.46
C THR A 55 8.30 -11.09 4.91
N MET A 56 8.54 -9.78 4.74
CA MET A 56 7.59 -8.90 4.06
C MET A 56 7.39 -9.29 2.58
N THR A 57 8.48 -9.56 1.86
CA THR A 57 8.46 -9.88 0.43
C THR A 57 7.72 -11.19 0.16
N THR A 58 7.98 -12.23 0.96
CA THR A 58 7.26 -13.50 0.87
C THR A 58 5.75 -13.33 1.04
N GLN A 59 5.31 -12.40 1.89
CA GLN A 59 3.88 -12.14 2.07
C GLN A 59 3.28 -11.36 0.89
N MET A 60 4.04 -10.44 0.29
CA MET A 60 3.59 -9.74 -0.91
C MET A 60 3.42 -10.69 -2.11
N GLN A 61 4.23 -11.74 -2.20
CA GLN A 61 4.11 -12.79 -3.23
C GLN A 61 2.92 -13.75 -3.01
N LYS A 62 2.31 -13.74 -1.82
CA LYS A 62 1.14 -14.56 -1.48
C LYS A 62 -0.19 -13.82 -1.66
N MET A 63 -0.12 -12.53 -1.95
CA MET A 63 -1.28 -11.71 -2.33
C MET A 63 -1.63 -11.97 -3.78
#